data_AF-A0A7V9D6Y6-F1
#
_entry.id   AF-A0A7V9D6Y6-F1
#
_cell.length_a   1.000
_cell.length_b   1.000
_cell.length_c   1.000
_cell.angle_alpha   90.00
_cell.angle_beta   90.00
_cell.angle_gamma   90.00
#
_symmetry.space_group_name_H-M   'P 1'
#
loop_
_entity.id
_entity.type
_entity.pdbx_description
1 polymer ?
#
loop_
_entity_poly.entity_id
_entity_poly.type
_entity_poly.pdbx_seq_one_letter_code
_entity_poly.pdbx_strand_id
1 'polypeptide(L)'
;MPCATCGRPQTDPVKGSSPWARGVVGGRQILLCAQCQESDPDWVGRLDRCPQCGSTRLSVVMGSAVCRACGFDWPVEDLER
;
A
#
# COMPACT_ATOMS: atom_id res chain seq x y z
N MET A 1 2.82 -10.78 6.01
CA MET A 1 2.23 -10.65 4.67
C MET A 1 3.33 -10.86 3.63
N PRO A 2 3.14 -11.77 2.67
CA PRO A 2 4.05 -11.90 1.53
C PRO A 2 3.86 -10.76 0.50
N CYS A 3 4.76 -10.67 -0.47
CA CYS A 3 4.59 -9.78 -1.61
C CYS A 3 3.29 -10.12 -2.36
N ALA A 4 2.46 -9.10 -2.64
CA ALA A 4 1.22 -9.27 -3.38
C ALA A 4 1.42 -9.73 -4.84
N THR A 5 2.58 -9.47 -5.44
CA THR A 5 2.89 -9.85 -6.83
C THR A 5 3.56 -11.23 -6.91
N CYS A 6 4.66 -11.45 -6.18
CA CYS A 6 5.46 -12.67 -6.32
C CYS A 6 5.36 -13.66 -5.15
N GLY A 7 4.59 -13.34 -4.10
CA GLY A 7 4.42 -14.23 -2.94
C GLY A 7 5.65 -14.35 -2.02
N ARG A 8 6.77 -13.67 -2.32
CA ARG A 8 7.99 -13.71 -1.49
C ARG A 8 7.64 -13.28 -0.04
N PRO A 9 8.05 -14.03 0.99
CA PRO A 9 7.86 -13.59 2.37
C PRO A 9 8.65 -12.32 2.66
N GLN A 10 8.08 -11.41 3.46
CA GLN A 10 8.82 -10.25 3.94
C GLN A 10 9.95 -10.72 4.84
N THR A 11 11.18 -10.41 4.48
CA THR A 11 12.34 -10.58 5.35
C THR A 11 12.44 -9.37 6.28
N ASP A 12 12.76 -9.59 7.54
CA ASP A 12 12.97 -8.50 8.49
C ASP A 12 14.04 -7.53 7.98
N PRO A 13 13.77 -6.21 7.97
CA PRO A 13 14.76 -5.26 7.53
C PRO A 13 15.94 -5.27 8.52
N VAL A 14 17.14 -5.49 8.00
CA VAL A 14 18.36 -5.30 8.78
C VAL A 14 18.50 -3.80 9.01
N LYS A 15 18.16 -3.32 10.23
CA LYS A 15 18.24 -1.91 10.71
C LYS A 15 18.21 -0.83 9.60
N GLY A 16 17.04 -0.25 9.35
CA GLY A 16 16.88 0.86 8.41
C GLY A 16 15.50 0.93 7.78
N SER A 17 15.33 1.79 6.78
CA SER A 17 14.11 1.84 5.98
C SER A 17 13.89 0.51 5.26
N SER A 18 12.72 -0.10 5.43
CA SER A 18 12.38 -1.32 4.71
C SER A 18 12.34 -1.03 3.20
N PRO A 19 13.00 -1.85 2.36
CA PRO A 19 12.91 -1.71 0.91
C PRO A 19 11.54 -2.17 0.37
N TRP A 20 10.62 -2.58 1.25
CA TRP A 20 9.27 -3.00 0.90
C TRP A 20 8.31 -1.82 0.92
N ALA A 21 7.59 -1.65 -0.19
CA ALA A 21 6.52 -0.69 -0.29
C ALA A 21 5.22 -1.23 0.33
N ARG A 22 4.44 -0.34 0.94
CA ARG A 22 3.08 -0.59 1.42
C ARG A 22 2.11 0.37 0.75
N GLY A 23 0.92 -0.13 0.45
CA GLY A 23 -0.16 0.65 -0.13
C GLY A 23 -1.50 -0.06 0.05
N VAL A 24 -2.52 0.45 -0.63
CA VAL A 24 -3.86 -0.12 -0.65
C VAL A 24 -4.30 -0.25 -2.12
N VAL A 25 -4.94 -1.36 -2.47
CA VAL A 25 -5.52 -1.60 -3.79
C VAL A 25 -6.89 -2.23 -3.60
N GLY A 26 -7.93 -1.58 -4.13
CA GLY A 26 -9.33 -2.04 -3.96
C GLY A 26 -9.66 -2.27 -2.49
N GLY A 27 -9.27 -1.32 -1.62
CA GLY A 27 -9.54 -1.40 -0.19
C GLY A 27 -8.69 -2.41 0.60
N ARG A 28 -7.78 -3.14 -0.05
CA ARG A 28 -6.94 -4.16 0.59
C ARG A 28 -5.51 -3.67 0.79
N GLN A 29 -4.97 -3.82 1.99
CA GLN A 29 -3.57 -3.50 2.24
C GLN A 29 -2.66 -4.50 1.52
N ILE A 30 -1.71 -3.96 0.75
CA ILE A 30 -0.71 -4.75 0.02
C ILE A 30 0.71 -4.43 0.49
N LEU A 31 1.60 -5.38 0.22
CA LEU A 31 3.04 -5.27 0.43
C LEU A 31 3.76 -5.66 -0.87
N LEU A 32 4.74 -4.87 -1.30
CA LEU A 32 5.49 -5.06 -2.54
C LEU A 32 6.99 -5.13 -2.26
N CYS A 33 7.68 -6.18 -2.73
CA CYS A 33 9.13 -6.30 -2.57
C CYS A 33 9.87 -5.40 -3.56
N ALA A 34 11.11 -5.03 -3.25
CA ALA A 34 11.94 -4.19 -4.11
C ALA A 34 12.03 -4.71 -5.55
N GLN A 35 12.29 -6.02 -5.73
CA GLN A 35 12.36 -6.64 -7.06
C GLN A 35 11.09 -6.40 -7.89
N CYS A 36 9.90 -6.52 -7.29
CA CYS A 36 8.64 -6.28 -7.99
C CYS A 36 8.37 -4.79 -8.23
N GLN A 37 8.87 -3.90 -7.36
CA GLN A 37 8.82 -2.46 -7.59
C GLN A 37 9.72 -2.06 -8.77
N GLU A 38 10.91 -2.66 -8.89
CA GLU A 38 11.86 -2.42 -9.97
C GLU A 38 11.37 -3.01 -11.31
N SER A 39 10.70 -4.16 -11.27
CA SER A 39 10.21 -4.85 -12.47
C SER A 39 8.95 -4.20 -13.07
N ASP A 40 8.17 -3.49 -12.28
CA ASP A 40 6.97 -2.75 -12.71
C ASP A 40 7.00 -1.32 -12.14
N PRO A 41 7.73 -0.37 -12.74
CA PRO A 41 7.89 0.99 -12.21
C PRO A 41 6.57 1.75 -12.02
N ASP A 42 5.53 1.39 -12.78
CA ASP A 42 4.22 2.02 -12.75
C ASP A 42 3.30 1.44 -11.67
N TRP A 43 3.79 0.52 -10.82
CA TRP A 43 3.02 -0.13 -9.76
C TRP A 43 2.30 0.86 -8.83
N VAL A 44 2.87 2.06 -8.63
CA VAL A 44 2.27 3.13 -7.82
C VAL A 44 0.95 3.62 -8.40
N GLY A 45 0.79 3.57 -9.73
CA GLY A 45 -0.44 3.95 -10.43
C GLY A 45 -1.62 3.02 -10.13
N ARG A 46 -1.36 1.80 -9.67
CA ARG A 46 -2.38 0.81 -9.29
C ARG A 46 -2.87 0.99 -7.85
N LEU A 47 -2.22 1.85 -7.07
CA LEU A 47 -2.61 2.12 -5.69
C LEU A 47 -3.83 3.04 -5.61
N ASP A 48 -4.67 2.76 -4.63
CA ASP A 48 -5.73 3.67 -4.22
C ASP A 48 -5.11 5.01 -3.76
N ARG A 49 -5.81 6.11 -4.06
CA ARG A 49 -5.40 7.47 -3.72
C ARG A 49 -6.34 8.06 -2.70
N CYS A 50 -5.80 8.84 -1.78
CA CYS A 50 -6.60 9.62 -0.86
C CYS A 50 -7.50 10.59 -1.65
N PRO A 51 -8.83 10.57 -1.45
CA PRO A 51 -9.73 11.49 -2.15
C PRO A 51 -9.53 12.95 -1.69
N GLN A 52 -8.92 13.18 -0.52
CA GLN A 52 -8.66 14.52 0.00
C GLN A 52 -7.35 15.14 -0.53
N CYS A 53 -6.27 14.36 -0.64
CA CYS A 53 -4.94 14.92 -0.97
C CYS A 53 -4.19 14.20 -2.12
N GLY A 54 -4.78 13.17 -2.72
CA GLY A 54 -4.18 12.42 -3.83
C GLY A 54 -3.01 11.50 -3.47
N SER A 55 -2.59 11.46 -2.20
CA SER A 55 -1.50 10.60 -1.73
C SER A 55 -1.87 9.12 -1.78
N THR A 56 -0.91 8.27 -2.13
CA THR A 56 -1.01 6.81 -2.10
C THR A 56 -0.49 6.19 -0.79
N ARG A 57 -0.07 7.02 0.17
CA ARG A 57 0.44 6.56 1.49
C ARG A 57 -0.73 6.15 2.39
N LEU A 58 -1.43 5.10 2.01
CA LEU A 58 -2.65 4.62 2.68
C LEU A 58 -2.35 3.40 3.56
N SER A 59 -3.17 3.21 4.59
CA SER A 59 -3.18 2.01 5.43
C SER A 59 -4.62 1.58 5.69
N VAL A 60 -4.87 0.27 5.78
CA VAL A 60 -6.18 -0.23 6.22
C VAL A 60 -6.12 -0.50 7.71
N VAL A 61 -7.01 0.11 8.47
CA VAL A 61 -7.11 -0.03 9.93
C VAL A 61 -8.58 -0.23 10.27
N MET A 62 -8.91 -1.39 10.85
CA MET A 62 -10.28 -1.71 11.31
C MET A 62 -11.39 -1.45 10.26
N GLY A 63 -11.13 -1.76 8.99
CA GLY A 63 -12.11 -1.55 7.91
C GLY A 63 -12.13 -0.13 7.33
N SER A 64 -11.27 0.78 7.79
CA SER A 64 -11.10 2.11 7.20
C SER A 64 -9.79 2.22 6.46
N ALA A 65 -9.79 2.91 5.32
CA ALA A 65 -8.59 3.43 4.68
C ALA A 65 -8.19 4.73 5.38
N VAL A 66 -6.92 4.81 5.80
CA VAL A 66 -6.35 5.95 6.52
C VAL A 66 -5.18 6.52 5.72
N CYS A 67 -5.27 7.79 5.34
CA CYS A 67 -4.18 8.50 4.67
C CYS A 67 -3.11 8.94 5.66
N ARG A 68 -1.90 8.38 5.53
CA ARG A 68 -0.75 8.74 6.36
C ARG A 68 -0.14 10.11 6.04
N ALA A 69 -0.55 10.73 4.93
CA ALA A 69 -0.05 12.05 4.53
C ALA A 69 -0.88 13.20 5.11
N CYS A 70 -2.22 13.11 5.09
CA CYS A 70 -3.11 14.19 5.55
C CYS A 70 -4.02 13.81 6.73
N GLY A 71 -4.05 12.54 7.14
CA GLY A 71 -4.86 12.05 8.25
C GLY A 71 -6.31 11.70 7.91
N PHE A 72 -6.78 11.98 6.70
CA PHE A 72 -8.15 11.63 6.28
C PHE A 72 -8.39 10.12 6.33
N ASP A 73 -9.52 9.72 6.92
CA ASP A 73 -9.97 8.34 6.99
C ASP A 73 -11.40 8.16 6.47
N TRP A 74 -11.64 7.01 5.84
CA TRP A 74 -12.94 6.67 5.25
C TRP A 74 -13.12 5.14 5.17
N PRO A 75 -14.34 4.61 5.08
CA PRO A 75 -14.60 3.17 4.96
C PRO A 75 -13.94 2.58 3.69
N VAL A 76 -13.34 1.39 3.78
CA VAL A 76 -12.73 0.73 2.60
C VAL A 76 -13.76 0.32 1.55
N GLU A 77 -15.02 0.14 1.94
CA GLU A 77 -16.13 -0.19 1.04
C GLU A 77 -16.32 0.87 -0.06
N ASP A 78 -15.93 2.12 0.18
CA ASP A 78 -15.95 3.19 -0.82
C ASP A 78 -14.83 3.07 -1.87
N LEU A 79 -13.83 2.22 -1.64
CA LEU A 79 -12.74 1.90 -2.59
C LEU A 79 -13.01 0.63 -3.40
N GLU A 80 -13.88 -0.27 -2.91
CA GLU A 80 -14.23 -1.53 -3.57
C GLU A 80 -15.25 -1.35 -4.71
N ARG A 81 -15.73 -0.13 -4.92
CA ARG A 81 -16.91 0.20 -5.70
C ARG A 81 -16.60 0.83 -7.05
#